data_AF-A0A624MIR4-F1
#
_entry.id   AF-A0A624MIR4-F1
#
_cell.length_a   1.000
_cell.length_b   1.000
_cell.length_c   1.000
_cell.angle_alpha   90.00
_cell.angle_beta   90.00
_cell.angle_gamma   90.00
#
_symmetry.space_group_name_H-M   'P 1'
#
loop_
_entity.id
_entity.type
_entity.pdbx_description
1 polymer ?
#
loop_
_entity_poly.entity_id
_entity_poly.type
_entity_poly.pdbx_seq_one_letter_code
_entity_poly.pdbx_strand_id
1 'polypeptide(L)'
;MLPEALTNSILHWLSDMDDMEKIAALNSLQRFIHQHSPFRDEPIDCVQWIPADCIRANDYNPDSIGPVEQKILELSLLQDGFTQPIVVATGKAEELHYHVIDGYQRYLLSQKPTLRKRLLAHIPVTMLRPRQDEIFSLMTASVSRIRHAVKAK
;
A
#
# COMPACT_ATOMS: atom_id res chain seq x y z
N MET A 1 21.93 -11.63 -9.20
CA MET A 1 22.18 -11.38 -7.76
C MET A 1 22.59 -9.92 -7.61
N LEU A 2 22.18 -9.22 -6.54
CA LEU A 2 22.55 -7.82 -6.31
C LEU A 2 24.05 -7.70 -5.96
N PRO A 3 24.82 -6.79 -6.58
CA PRO A 3 26.21 -6.55 -6.20
C PRO A 3 26.32 -6.07 -4.75
N GLU A 4 27.36 -6.50 -4.03
CA GLU A 4 27.60 -6.14 -2.62
C GLU A 4 27.66 -4.63 -2.41
N ALA A 5 28.33 -3.91 -3.30
CA ALA A 5 28.41 -2.45 -3.25
C ALA A 5 27.02 -1.79 -3.27
N LEU A 6 26.11 -2.29 -4.13
CA LEU A 6 24.74 -1.78 -4.21
C LEU A 6 23.94 -2.12 -2.96
N THR A 7 24.10 -3.34 -2.43
CA THR A 7 23.48 -3.74 -1.16
C THR A 7 23.88 -2.80 -0.02
N ASN A 8 25.17 -2.51 0.12
CA ASN A 8 25.68 -1.61 1.16
C ASN A 8 25.18 -0.17 0.97
N SER A 9 25.10 0.32 -0.28
CA SER A 9 24.52 1.63 -0.57
C SER A 9 23.04 1.72 -0.18
N ILE A 10 22.24 0.70 -0.48
CA ILE A 10 20.81 0.66 -0.10
C ILE A 10 20.64 0.60 1.42
N LEU A 11 21.45 -0.23 2.10
CA LEU A 11 21.41 -0.34 3.56
C LEU A 11 21.76 1.00 4.24
N HIS A 12 22.81 1.67 3.76
CA HIS A 12 23.20 2.98 4.28
C HIS A 12 22.12 4.05 3.99
N TRP A 13 21.54 4.05 2.80
CA TRP A 13 20.45 4.96 2.46
C TRP A 13 19.25 4.82 3.40
N LEU A 14 18.95 3.61 3.87
CA LEU A 14 17.82 3.34 4.76
C LEU A 14 18.15 3.47 6.27
N SER A 15 19.42 3.58 6.68
CA SER A 15 19.79 3.41 8.10
C SER A 15 19.21 4.49 9.02
N ASP A 16 19.15 5.72 8.53
CA ASP A 16 18.85 6.91 9.35
C ASP A 16 17.37 7.31 9.28
N MET A 17 16.56 6.54 8.55
CA MET A 17 15.14 6.79 8.34
C MET A 17 14.28 6.17 9.43
N ASP A 18 13.23 6.88 9.84
CA ASP A 18 12.14 6.28 10.63
C ASP A 18 11.29 5.31 9.78
N ASP A 19 10.34 4.62 10.40
CA ASP A 19 9.50 3.63 9.71
C ASP A 19 8.69 4.24 8.56
N MET A 20 8.21 5.48 8.72
CA MET A 20 7.40 6.17 7.70
C MET A 20 8.25 6.58 6.51
N GLU A 21 9.44 7.10 6.77
CA GLU A 21 10.44 7.45 5.76
C GLU A 21 10.91 6.22 5.01
N LYS A 22 11.17 5.11 5.71
CA LYS A 22 11.52 3.81 5.10
C LYS A 22 10.42 3.31 4.18
N ILE A 23 9.16 3.34 4.60
CA ILE A 23 8.03 2.93 3.74
C ILE A 23 7.98 3.78 2.47
N ALA A 24 8.09 5.11 2.59
CA ALA A 24 8.07 6.01 1.44
C ALA A 24 9.25 5.77 0.49
N ALA A 25 10.46 5.59 1.04
CA ALA A 25 11.68 5.29 0.31
C ALA A 25 11.58 3.96 -0.44
N LEU A 26 11.16 2.88 0.25
CA LEU A 26 10.99 1.55 -0.32
C LEU A 26 9.91 1.53 -1.42
N ASN A 27 8.78 2.18 -1.19
CA ASN A 27 7.76 2.34 -2.23
C ASN A 27 8.34 3.04 -3.47
N SER A 28 9.17 4.08 -3.27
CA SER A 28 9.84 4.78 -4.37
C SER A 28 10.82 3.91 -5.14
N LEU A 29 11.61 3.11 -4.43
CA LEU A 29 12.53 2.15 -5.03
C LEU A 29 11.78 1.08 -5.83
N GLN A 30 10.69 0.53 -5.29
CA GLN A 30 9.83 -0.44 -5.98
C GLN A 30 9.28 0.11 -7.30
N ARG A 31 8.79 1.36 -7.30
CA ARG A 31 8.32 2.00 -8.54
C ARG A 31 9.45 2.18 -9.56
N PHE A 32 10.62 2.59 -9.11
CA PHE A 32 11.79 2.73 -9.98
C PHE A 32 12.14 1.38 -10.62
N ILE A 33 12.23 0.30 -9.83
CA ILE A 33 12.52 -1.04 -10.34
C ILE A 33 11.43 -1.50 -11.32
N HIS A 34 10.16 -1.31 -10.97
CA HIS A 34 9.01 -1.68 -11.80
C HIS A 34 9.06 -1.04 -13.20
N GLN A 35 9.44 0.24 -13.31
CA GLN A 35 9.57 0.92 -14.62
C GLN A 35 10.57 0.22 -15.57
N HIS A 36 11.57 -0.45 -15.00
CA HIS A 36 12.59 -1.21 -15.71
C HIS A 36 12.33 -2.72 -15.74
N SER A 37 11.24 -3.19 -15.11
CA SER A 37 10.88 -4.60 -15.08
C SER A 37 10.35 -5.08 -16.45
N PRO A 38 10.67 -6.31 -16.88
CA PRO A 38 10.01 -6.93 -18.03
C PRO A 38 8.52 -7.19 -17.79
N PHE A 39 8.07 -7.19 -16.53
CA PHE A 39 6.67 -7.39 -16.13
C PHE A 39 5.98 -6.07 -15.76
N ARG A 40 6.48 -4.93 -16.21
CA ARG A 40 5.93 -3.60 -15.88
C ARG A 40 4.46 -3.39 -16.25
N ASP A 41 3.93 -4.21 -17.15
CA ASP A 41 2.52 -4.16 -17.54
C ASP A 41 1.61 -4.96 -16.56
N GLU A 42 2.22 -5.76 -15.68
CA GLU A 42 1.53 -6.52 -14.64
C GLU A 42 1.44 -5.70 -13.34
N PRO A 43 0.24 -5.33 -12.85
CA PRO A 43 0.09 -4.52 -11.63
C PRO A 43 0.81 -5.11 -10.42
N ILE A 44 0.84 -6.44 -10.32
CA ILE A 44 1.41 -7.17 -9.18
C ILE A 44 2.94 -7.00 -9.08
N ASP A 45 3.61 -6.63 -10.17
CA ASP A 45 5.06 -6.36 -10.20
C ASP A 45 5.43 -5.13 -9.34
N CYS A 46 4.45 -4.29 -8.97
CA CYS A 46 4.64 -3.13 -8.11
C CYS A 46 3.59 -3.06 -7.00
N VAL A 47 3.83 -3.78 -5.90
CA VAL A 47 3.07 -3.60 -4.66
C VAL A 47 3.55 -2.34 -3.94
N GLN A 48 2.61 -1.54 -3.43
CA GLN A 48 2.88 -0.31 -2.70
C GLN A 48 2.19 -0.34 -1.33
N TRP A 49 2.86 0.11 -0.27
CA TRP A 49 2.25 0.25 1.05
C TRP A 49 1.69 1.66 1.22
N ILE A 50 0.37 1.79 1.16
CA ILE A 50 -0.32 3.08 1.14
C ILE A 50 -1.03 3.32 2.48
N PRO A 51 -1.04 4.56 3.02
CA PRO A 51 -1.81 4.87 4.22
C PRO A 51 -3.28 4.51 4.05
N ALA A 52 -3.84 3.79 5.02
CA ALA A 52 -5.23 3.32 4.99
C ALA A 52 -6.23 4.46 4.75
N ASP A 53 -5.93 5.67 5.24
CA ASP A 53 -6.80 6.84 5.10
C ASP A 53 -6.83 7.41 3.67
N CYS A 54 -5.92 6.97 2.81
CA CYS A 54 -5.93 7.30 1.38
C CYS A 54 -6.76 6.30 0.57
N ILE A 55 -7.26 5.22 1.18
CA ILE A 55 -8.01 4.16 0.50
C ILE A 55 -9.46 4.21 0.95
N ARG A 56 -10.37 4.23 -0.02
CA ARG A 56 -11.82 4.17 0.17
C ARG A 56 -12.33 2.86 -0.39
N ALA A 57 -13.21 2.21 0.35
CA ALA A 57 -14.00 1.14 -0.20
C ALA A 57 -15.08 1.74 -1.10
N ASN A 58 -15.36 1.11 -2.24
CA ASN A 58 -16.53 1.47 -3.02
C ASN A 58 -17.80 0.97 -2.28
N ASP A 59 -18.93 1.64 -2.50
CA ASP A 59 -20.23 1.22 -1.94
C ASP A 59 -20.79 -0.04 -2.63
N TYR A 60 -20.08 -0.56 -3.63
CA TYR A 60 -20.52 -1.66 -4.48
C TYR A 60 -19.85 -2.98 -4.05
N ASN A 61 -20.30 -3.54 -2.92
CA ASN A 61 -20.00 -4.93 -2.57
C ASN A 61 -21.24 -5.64 -2.01
N PRO A 62 -22.02 -6.35 -2.86
CA PRO A 62 -23.23 -7.06 -2.43
C PRO A 62 -22.92 -8.38 -1.70
N ASP A 63 -21.68 -8.86 -1.70
CA ASP A 63 -21.33 -10.19 -1.18
C ASP A 63 -21.01 -10.12 0.33
N SER A 64 -21.99 -10.51 1.14
CA SER A 64 -21.79 -10.73 2.57
C SER A 64 -21.02 -12.03 2.80
N ILE A 65 -19.82 -11.95 3.36
CA ILE A 65 -19.09 -13.10 3.90
C ILE A 65 -19.72 -13.54 5.22
N GLY A 66 -19.79 -14.85 5.46
CA GLY A 66 -20.27 -15.42 6.71
C GLY A 66 -19.34 -15.14 7.91
N PRO A 67 -19.86 -15.16 9.16
CA PRO A 67 -19.06 -14.83 10.35
C PRO A 67 -17.85 -15.75 10.58
N VAL A 68 -17.97 -17.03 10.19
CA VAL A 68 -16.91 -18.04 10.37
C VAL A 68 -15.77 -17.75 9.41
N GLU A 69 -16.09 -17.55 8.13
CA GLU A 69 -15.14 -17.22 7.07
C GLU A 69 -14.43 -15.90 7.37
N GLN A 70 -15.15 -14.89 7.88
CA GLN A 70 -14.55 -13.62 8.28
C GLN A 70 -13.53 -13.82 9.42
N LYS A 71 -13.82 -14.67 10.39
CA LYS A 71 -12.90 -14.97 11.51
C LYS A 71 -11.67 -15.74 11.04
N ILE A 72 -11.83 -16.70 10.13
CA ILE A 72 -10.71 -17.42 9.51
C ILE A 72 -9.81 -16.45 8.76
N LEU A 73 -10.38 -15.53 7.97
CA LEU A 73 -9.62 -14.53 7.23
C LEU A 73 -8.86 -13.57 8.18
N GLU A 74 -9.48 -13.15 9.27
CA GLU A 74 -8.81 -12.32 10.29
C GLU A 74 -7.63 -13.05 10.94
N LEU A 75 -7.80 -14.33 11.28
CA LEU A 75 -6.73 -15.14 11.85
C LEU A 75 -5.56 -15.29 10.86
N SER A 76 -5.85 -15.58 9.59
CA SER A 76 -4.80 -15.64 8.56
C SER A 76 -4.10 -14.29 8.40
N LEU A 77 -4.82 -13.15 8.40
CA LEU A 77 -4.17 -11.84 8.36
C LEU A 77 -3.27 -11.59 9.57
N LEU A 78 -3.67 -12.03 10.77
CA LEU A 78 -2.87 -11.89 12.00
C LEU A 78 -1.63 -12.78 12.00
N GLN A 79 -1.76 -14.02 11.51
CA GLN A 79 -0.70 -15.04 11.53
C GLN A 79 0.25 -14.92 10.34
N ASP A 80 -0.29 -14.86 9.13
CA ASP A 80 0.46 -14.91 7.87
C ASP A 80 0.70 -13.53 7.27
N GLY A 81 -0.05 -12.51 7.71
CA GLY A 81 -0.01 -11.19 7.10
C GLY A 81 -0.80 -11.12 5.79
N PHE A 82 -0.53 -10.09 5.00
CA PHE A 82 -1.09 -9.98 3.65
C PHE A 82 -0.29 -10.87 2.70
N THR A 83 -0.90 -11.96 2.26
CA THR A 83 -0.32 -12.87 1.23
C THR A 83 -0.64 -12.43 -0.19
N GLN A 84 -1.61 -11.53 -0.35
CA GLN A 84 -2.02 -10.93 -1.62
C GLN A 84 -2.33 -9.44 -1.37
N PRO A 85 -1.91 -8.52 -2.26
CA PRO A 85 -2.25 -7.11 -2.11
C PRO A 85 -3.74 -6.86 -2.36
N ILE A 86 -4.21 -5.70 -1.94
CA ILE A 86 -5.54 -5.18 -2.30
C ILE A 86 -5.45 -4.52 -3.67
N VAL A 87 -6.37 -4.85 -4.56
CA VAL A 87 -6.40 -4.24 -5.89
C VAL A 87 -7.16 -2.93 -5.79
N VAL A 88 -6.53 -1.83 -6.23
CA VAL A 88 -7.13 -0.50 -6.19
C VAL A 88 -7.08 0.16 -7.56
N ALA A 89 -7.97 1.13 -7.78
CA ALA A 89 -7.91 2.07 -8.89
C ALA A 89 -7.78 3.50 -8.36
N THR A 90 -7.22 4.40 -9.16
CA THR A 90 -7.24 5.83 -8.86
C THR A 90 -8.67 6.37 -9.00
N GLY A 91 -9.08 7.26 -8.09
CA GLY A 91 -10.29 8.06 -8.29
C GLY A 91 -10.15 9.02 -9.48
N LYS A 92 -11.20 9.79 -9.76
CA LYS A 92 -11.09 10.92 -10.70
C LYS A 92 -10.02 11.90 -10.19
N ALA A 93 -9.40 12.67 -11.08
CA ALA A 93 -8.26 13.56 -10.76
C ALA A 93 -8.49 14.53 -9.58
N GLU A 94 -9.75 14.82 -9.23
CA GLU A 94 -10.16 15.68 -8.12
C GLU A 94 -10.23 14.94 -6.76
N GLU A 95 -10.32 13.61 -6.78
CA GLU A 95 -10.39 12.75 -5.60
C GLU A 95 -9.00 12.20 -5.28
N LEU A 96 -8.38 12.72 -4.22
CA LEU A 96 -7.08 12.25 -3.75
C LEU A 96 -7.17 10.93 -2.95
N HIS A 97 -7.89 9.94 -3.47
CA HIS A 97 -8.09 8.63 -2.86
C HIS A 97 -7.96 7.48 -3.88
N TYR A 98 -7.57 6.32 -3.37
CA TYR A 98 -7.65 5.04 -4.06
C TYR A 98 -8.97 4.36 -3.76
N HIS A 99 -9.57 3.73 -4.75
CA HIS A 99 -10.81 2.97 -4.59
C HIS A 99 -10.52 1.48 -4.64
N VAL A 100 -11.00 0.73 -3.64
CA VAL A 100 -10.86 -0.74 -3.62
C VAL A 100 -11.67 -1.35 -4.76
N ILE A 101 -11.02 -2.23 -5.53
CA ILE A 101 -11.62 -3.00 -6.63
C ILE A 101 -11.73 -4.47 -6.24
N ASP A 102 -10.69 -5.04 -5.62
CA ASP A 102 -10.68 -6.40 -5.09
C ASP A 102 -9.91 -6.46 -3.76
N GLY A 103 -10.29 -7.40 -2.89
CA GLY A 103 -9.76 -7.54 -1.54
C GLY A 103 -10.51 -6.77 -0.47
N TYR A 104 -11.78 -6.40 -0.72
CA TYR A 104 -12.63 -5.62 0.21
C TYR A 104 -12.65 -6.17 1.64
N GLN A 105 -12.82 -7.48 1.81
CA GLN A 105 -12.90 -8.09 3.14
C GLN A 105 -11.56 -8.01 3.89
N ARG A 106 -10.43 -8.13 3.16
CA ARG A 106 -9.09 -7.89 3.72
C ARG A 106 -8.89 -6.42 4.09
N TYR A 107 -9.38 -5.49 3.26
CA TYR A 107 -9.38 -4.06 3.56
C TYR A 107 -10.13 -3.76 4.85
N LEU A 108 -11.38 -4.24 4.98
CA LEU A 108 -12.20 -4.01 6.18
C LEU A 108 -11.53 -4.55 7.44
N LEU A 109 -11.04 -5.79 7.40
CA LEU A 109 -10.36 -6.40 8.54
C LEU A 109 -9.08 -5.64 8.91
N SER A 110 -8.34 -5.12 7.93
CA SER A 110 -7.13 -4.32 8.18
C SER A 110 -7.39 -3.03 8.97
N GLN A 111 -8.63 -2.52 8.96
CA GLN A 111 -9.02 -1.34 9.75
C GLN A 111 -9.16 -1.64 11.25
N LYS A 112 -9.22 -2.92 11.65
CA LYS A 112 -9.30 -3.28 13.07
C LYS A 112 -8.06 -2.78 13.83
N PRO A 113 -8.21 -2.26 15.08
CA PRO A 113 -7.12 -1.63 15.81
C PRO A 113 -5.84 -2.47 15.90
N THR A 114 -5.97 -3.78 16.14
CA THR A 114 -4.85 -4.72 16.23
C THR A 114 -4.04 -4.78 14.93
N LEU A 115 -4.72 -4.96 13.80
CA LEU A 115 -4.08 -5.03 12.49
C LEU A 115 -3.56 -3.65 12.07
N ARG A 116 -4.34 -2.59 12.26
CA ARG A 116 -3.93 -1.22 11.93
C ARG A 116 -2.66 -0.81 12.66
N LYS A 117 -2.52 -1.14 13.95
CA LYS A 117 -1.28 -0.90 14.71
C LYS A 117 -0.10 -1.70 14.17
N ARG A 118 -0.28 -3.01 13.94
CA ARG A 118 0.78 -3.89 13.42
C ARG A 118 1.28 -3.46 12.04
N LEU A 119 0.38 -2.97 11.19
CA LEU A 119 0.66 -2.56 9.81
C LEU A 119 1.05 -1.08 9.69
N LEU A 120 1.31 -0.39 10.82
CA LEU A 120 1.61 1.05 10.84
C LEU A 120 0.57 1.90 10.11
N ALA A 121 -0.70 1.47 10.12
CA ALA A 121 -1.81 2.04 9.35
C ALA A 121 -1.59 2.09 7.82
N HIS A 122 -0.79 1.18 7.26
CA HIS A 122 -0.61 1.00 5.82
C HIS A 122 -1.27 -0.29 5.31
N ILE A 123 -1.60 -0.29 4.03
CA ILE A 123 -2.22 -1.40 3.33
C ILE A 123 -1.39 -1.69 2.07
N PRO A 124 -1.02 -2.96 1.80
CA PRO A 124 -0.34 -3.31 0.57
C PRO A 124 -1.35 -3.30 -0.56
N VAL A 125 -1.09 -2.52 -1.60
CA VAL A 125 -1.97 -2.38 -2.76
C VAL A 125 -1.23 -2.63 -4.07
N THR A 126 -1.98 -3.07 -5.06
CA THR A 126 -1.57 -3.04 -6.47
C THR A 126 -2.57 -2.18 -7.24
N MET A 127 -2.08 -1.37 -8.18
CA MET A 127 -2.90 -0.37 -8.88
C MET A 127 -3.26 -0.85 -10.27
N LEU A 128 -4.56 -0.86 -10.60
CA LEU A 128 -5.02 -1.14 -11.96
C LEU A 128 -4.85 0.08 -12.86
N ARG A 129 -4.22 -0.13 -14.02
CA ARG A 129 -4.07 0.86 -15.11
C ARG A 129 -3.63 2.24 -14.60
N PRO A 130 -2.54 2.34 -13.82
CA PRO A 130 -2.16 3.61 -13.25
C PRO A 130 -1.63 4.53 -14.37
N ARG A 131 -2.23 5.70 -14.56
CA ARG A 131 -1.61 6.75 -15.38
C ARG A 131 -0.44 7.33 -14.60
N GLN A 132 0.73 7.48 -15.23
CA GLN A 132 1.95 7.95 -14.55
C GLN A 132 1.70 9.24 -13.75
N ASP A 133 1.02 10.21 -14.34
CA ASP A 133 0.74 11.52 -13.71
C ASP A 133 -0.17 11.40 -12.47
N GLU A 134 -1.10 10.44 -12.47
CA GLU A 134 -2.06 10.23 -11.37
C GLU A 134 -1.38 9.57 -10.15
N ILE A 135 -0.42 8.68 -10.38
CA ILE A 135 0.37 8.06 -9.30
C ILE A 135 1.16 9.14 -8.54
N PHE A 136 1.84 10.04 -9.25
CA PHE A 136 2.70 11.05 -8.61
C PHE A 136 1.89 12.09 -7.80
N SER A 137 0.72 12.49 -8.29
CA SER A 137 -0.16 13.46 -7.61
C SER A 137 -0.73 12.93 -6.29
N LEU A 138 -1.29 11.71 -6.31
CA LEU A 138 -1.82 11.05 -5.11
C LEU A 138 -0.74 10.76 -4.07
N MET A 139 0.46 10.42 -4.53
CA MET A 139 1.59 10.10 -3.65
C MET A 139 2.19 11.36 -3.01
N THR A 140 2.27 12.47 -3.75
CA THR A 140 2.69 13.76 -3.18
C THR A 140 1.70 14.24 -2.12
N ALA A 141 0.39 14.09 -2.39
CA ALA A 141 -0.65 14.36 -1.41
C ALA A 141 -0.54 13.46 -0.16
N SER A 142 -0.25 12.17 -0.35
CA SER A 142 -0.09 11.21 0.74
C SER A 142 1.13 11.54 1.61
N VAL A 143 2.29 11.80 1.00
CA VAL A 143 3.52 12.22 1.70
C VAL A 143 3.34 13.56 2.40
N SER A 144 2.66 14.53 1.77
CA SER A 144 2.32 15.81 2.40
C SER A 144 1.43 15.62 3.63
N ARG A 145 0.37 14.80 3.55
CA ARG A 145 -0.49 14.48 4.70
C ARG A 145 0.28 13.80 5.83
N ILE A 146 1.16 12.85 5.51
CA ILE A 146 2.04 12.19 6.50
C ILE A 146 2.93 13.23 7.20
N ARG A 147 3.62 14.09 6.44
CA ARG A 147 4.49 15.14 7.00
C ARG A 147 3.72 16.15 7.85
N HIS A 148 2.49 16.49 7.47
CA HIS A 148 1.63 17.35 8.28
C HIS A 148 1.18 16.69 9.58
N ALA A 149 0.86 15.39 9.56
CA ALA A 149 0.48 14.64 10.76
C ALA A 149 1.64 14.49 11.76
N VAL A 150 2.89 14.35 11.27
CA VAL A 150 4.10 14.25 12.13
C VAL A 150 4.46 15.60 12.77
N LYS A 151 4.19 16.74 12.10
CA LYS A 151 4.45 18.09 12.64
C LYS A 151 3.41 18.58 13.65
N ALA A 152 2.24 17.97 13.70
CA ALA A 152 1.12 18.39 14.56
C ALA A 152 1.13 17.71 15.95
N LYS A 153 2.20 17.00 16.29
CA LYS A 153 2.37 16.24 17.53
C LYS A 153 3.64 16.66 18.24
#